data_AF-X1PV82-F1
#
_entry.id   AF-X1PV82-F1
#
_cell.length_a   1.000
_cell.length_b   1.000
_cell.length_c   1.000
_cell.angle_alpha   90.00
_cell.angle_beta   90.00
_cell.angle_gamma   90.00
#
_symmetry.space_group_name_H-M   'P 1'
#
loop_
_entity.id
_entity.type
_entity.pdbx_description
1 polymer ?
#
loop_
_entity_poly.entity_id
_entity_poly.type
_entity_poly.pdbx_seq_one_letter_code
_entity_poly.pdbx_strand_id
1 'polypeptide(L)'
;TDDGIVVYRIEMCDKKDKPYSKKKITDIKRALMKAHISRRMERVRWMELMGGFEHYMRAIIPLLIKEYSLSRKAQVYISIVQMTTYLAKFKILIVTGVPSSGRMSYGYSITETLEKENGISIISAKPPKKYGDVEVDIIDIGADLDMFPNIEDVYKTVKRCVKEVIGEFRDFDEGMRKLEVSKLTEVKEMLEAYPENFVREFYYRLDDFYRIGAEAREIAEQIKLGIQGLETYETKRKRYVIIKRKFFLKSGNRNIPNSTILVLVYSSKMKLLSRVLELLRDYEVTLSKIERRDVTVVILRVQQNNKPIPSQAIEKVENFFETIPPLK
;
A
#
# COMPACT_ATOMS: atom_id res chain seq x y z
N THR A 1 -12.82 26.15 -25.41
CA THR A 1 -13.63 27.34 -25.15
C THR A 1 -12.75 28.54 -25.38
N ASP A 2 -13.34 29.72 -25.50
CA ASP A 2 -12.59 30.95 -25.81
C ASP A 2 -11.55 31.32 -24.75
N ASP A 3 -11.63 30.68 -23.56
CA ASP A 3 -10.63 30.75 -22.48
C ASP A 3 -9.46 29.76 -22.60
N GLY A 4 -9.31 29.09 -23.75
CA GLY A 4 -8.26 28.07 -23.95
C GLY A 4 -8.50 26.76 -23.19
N ILE A 5 -9.68 26.55 -22.61
CA ILE A 5 -10.05 25.32 -21.91
C ILE A 5 -10.65 24.34 -22.91
N VAL A 6 -10.05 23.17 -23.07
CA VAL A 6 -10.61 22.10 -23.89
C VAL A 6 -11.54 21.25 -23.04
N VAL A 7 -12.84 21.37 -23.29
CA VAL A 7 -13.87 20.57 -22.60
C VAL A 7 -14.28 19.41 -23.50
N TYR A 8 -13.97 18.19 -23.07
CA TYR A 8 -14.44 16.97 -23.73
C TYR A 8 -15.66 16.43 -23.00
N ARG A 9 -16.82 16.45 -23.66
CA ARG A 9 -18.01 15.73 -23.19
C ARG A 9 -18.10 14.42 -23.96
N ILE A 10 -17.86 13.32 -23.26
CA ILE A 10 -17.96 11.97 -23.82
C ILE A 10 -19.34 11.43 -23.43
N GLU A 11 -20.20 11.23 -24.41
CA GLU A 11 -21.51 10.58 -24.22
C GLU A 11 -21.46 9.14 -24.71
N MET A 12 -21.97 8.21 -23.90
CA MET A 12 -22.05 6.80 -24.24
C MET A 12 -23.48 6.47 -24.63
N CYS A 13 -23.67 6.15 -25.91
CA CYS A 13 -24.97 5.79 -26.48
C CYS A 13 -25.02 4.32 -26.87
N ASP A 14 -26.24 3.79 -26.99
CA ASP A 14 -26.50 2.48 -27.58
C ASP A 14 -26.41 2.51 -29.11
N LYS A 15 -26.64 1.35 -29.76
CA LYS A 15 -26.60 1.23 -31.23
C LYS A 15 -27.65 2.07 -31.97
N LYS A 16 -28.53 2.77 -31.26
CA LYS A 16 -29.60 3.63 -31.78
C LYS A 16 -29.40 5.08 -31.34
N ASP A 17 -28.19 5.47 -30.94
CA ASP A 17 -27.81 6.79 -30.44
C ASP A 17 -28.63 7.26 -29.21
N LYS A 18 -29.20 6.32 -28.45
CA LYS A 18 -29.89 6.65 -27.20
C LYS A 18 -28.91 6.60 -26.04
N PRO A 19 -28.97 7.57 -25.11
CA PRO A 19 -28.12 7.56 -23.92
C PRO A 19 -28.46 6.34 -23.07
N TYR A 20 -27.42 5.67 -22.55
CA TYR A 20 -27.64 4.56 -21.62
C TYR A 20 -28.36 5.04 -20.35
N SER A 21 -29.17 4.15 -19.76
CA SER A 21 -29.78 4.43 -18.46
C SER A 21 -28.70 4.65 -17.39
N LYS A 22 -29.00 5.45 -16.36
CA LYS A 22 -28.05 5.73 -15.25
C LYS A 22 -27.43 4.47 -14.67
N LYS A 23 -28.23 3.42 -14.45
CA LYS A 23 -27.76 2.11 -13.96
C LYS A 23 -26.71 1.49 -14.89
N LYS A 24 -26.98 1.50 -16.19
CA LYS A 24 -26.09 0.92 -17.21
C LYS A 24 -24.82 1.76 -17.42
N ILE A 25 -24.89 3.08 -17.27
CA ILE A 25 -23.72 3.96 -17.22
C ILE A 25 -22.83 3.59 -16.02
N THR A 26 -23.42 3.39 -14.84
CA THR A 26 -22.67 2.95 -13.65
C THR A 26 -22.01 1.59 -13.87
N ASP A 27 -22.71 0.63 -14.48
CA ASP A 27 -22.18 -0.69 -14.78
C ASP A 27 -21.05 -0.63 -15.83
N ILE A 28 -21.19 0.19 -16.88
CA ILE A 28 -20.15 0.44 -17.89
C ILE A 28 -18.94 1.12 -17.24
N LYS A 29 -19.15 2.13 -16.38
CA LYS A 29 -18.08 2.79 -15.62
C LYS A 29 -17.34 1.76 -14.74
N ARG A 30 -18.07 0.89 -14.03
CA ARG A 30 -17.49 -0.19 -13.22
C ARG A 30 -16.69 -1.17 -14.07
N ALA A 31 -17.20 -1.56 -15.24
CA ALA A 31 -16.52 -2.47 -16.17
C ALA A 31 -15.27 -1.85 -16.80
N LEU A 32 -15.33 -0.58 -17.21
CA LEU A 32 -14.20 0.17 -17.76
C LEU A 32 -13.13 0.43 -16.69
N MET A 33 -13.53 0.72 -15.45
CA MET A 33 -12.60 0.80 -14.32
C MET A 33 -11.92 -0.55 -14.08
N LYS A 34 -12.67 -1.66 -14.06
CA LYS A 34 -12.10 -3.02 -13.98
C LYS A 34 -11.10 -3.30 -15.12
N ALA A 35 -11.42 -2.89 -16.35
CA ALA A 35 -10.56 -3.09 -17.53
C ALA A 35 -9.33 -2.17 -17.56
N HIS A 36 -9.45 -0.93 -17.07
CA HIS A 36 -8.32 -0.01 -16.95
C HIS A 36 -7.35 -0.47 -15.86
N ILE A 37 -7.89 -1.01 -14.75
CA ILE A 37 -7.11 -1.63 -13.68
C ILE A 37 -6.38 -2.87 -14.20
N SER A 38 -7.03 -3.75 -14.97
CA SER A 38 -6.38 -4.96 -15.52
C SER A 38 -5.24 -4.63 -16.51
N ARG A 39 -5.37 -3.58 -17.33
CA ARG A 39 -4.29 -3.11 -18.22
C ARG A 39 -3.12 -2.45 -17.47
N ARG A 40 -3.36 -1.86 -16.30
CA ARG A 40 -2.29 -1.37 -15.41
C ARG A 40 -1.63 -2.51 -14.63
N MET A 41 -2.33 -3.62 -14.41
CA MET A 41 -1.83 -4.81 -13.70
C MET A 41 -0.69 -5.54 -14.42
N GLU A 42 -0.60 -5.48 -15.76
CA GLU A 42 0.54 -6.09 -16.48
C GLU A 42 1.89 -5.41 -16.20
N ARG A 43 1.90 -4.14 -15.78
CA ARG A 43 3.14 -3.40 -15.44
C ARG A 43 3.47 -3.37 -13.96
N VAL A 44 2.63 -3.91 -13.08
CA VAL A 44 2.88 -4.03 -11.64
C VAL A 44 3.52 -5.40 -11.28
N ARG A 45 3.80 -6.24 -12.29
CA ARG A 45 4.51 -7.53 -12.14
C ARG A 45 5.95 -7.44 -11.62
N TRP A 46 6.49 -6.25 -11.40
CA TRP A 46 7.83 -6.11 -10.80
C TRP A 46 7.85 -6.35 -9.28
N MET A 47 6.73 -6.21 -8.57
CA MET A 47 6.66 -6.58 -7.14
C MET A 47 6.51 -8.10 -6.91
N GLU A 48 6.21 -8.87 -7.95
CA GLU A 48 6.16 -10.34 -7.89
C GLU A 48 7.56 -10.98 -7.99
N LEU A 49 8.57 -10.23 -8.45
CA LEU A 49 9.91 -10.76 -8.76
C LEU A 49 10.88 -10.85 -7.57
N MET A 50 10.56 -10.30 -6.39
CA MET A 50 11.36 -10.49 -5.15
C MET A 50 10.62 -11.27 -4.05
N GLY A 51 9.57 -12.01 -4.44
CA GLY A 51 8.85 -12.90 -3.54
C GLY A 51 7.60 -12.26 -2.94
N GLY A 52 6.59 -12.01 -3.78
CA GLY A 52 5.34 -11.33 -3.44
C GLY A 52 4.53 -11.94 -2.29
N PHE A 53 3.32 -11.41 -2.05
CA PHE A 53 2.40 -11.74 -0.94
C PHE A 53 2.29 -13.26 -0.60
N GLU A 54 2.52 -14.17 -1.55
CA GLU A 54 2.63 -15.61 -1.28
C GLU A 54 3.74 -15.99 -0.27
N HIS A 55 4.89 -15.31 -0.25
CA HIS A 55 5.94 -15.53 0.74
C HIS A 55 5.50 -15.08 2.13
N TYR A 56 4.76 -13.98 2.19
CA TYR A 56 4.19 -13.48 3.44
C TYR A 56 3.12 -14.44 3.99
N MET A 57 2.29 -15.02 3.11
CA MET A 57 1.35 -16.09 3.51
C MET A 57 2.05 -17.33 4.06
N ARG A 58 3.21 -17.72 3.48
CA ARG A 58 4.01 -18.84 4.00
C ARG A 58 4.55 -18.58 5.40
N ALA A 59 4.78 -17.31 5.77
CA ALA A 59 5.20 -16.94 7.12
C ALA A 59 4.01 -16.84 8.09
N ILE A 60 2.88 -16.26 7.68
CA ILE A 60 1.72 -16.03 8.57
C ILE A 60 0.91 -17.28 8.85
N ILE A 61 0.61 -18.12 7.85
CA ILE A 61 -0.26 -19.29 8.05
C ILE A 61 0.24 -20.21 9.18
N PRO A 62 1.55 -20.56 9.26
CA PRO A 62 2.06 -21.35 10.38
C PRO A 62 1.85 -20.70 11.75
N LEU A 63 1.97 -19.36 11.84
CA LEU A 63 1.73 -18.62 13.09
C LEU A 63 0.25 -18.67 13.50
N LEU A 64 -0.67 -18.47 12.55
CA LEU A 64 -2.11 -18.57 12.80
C LEU A 64 -2.50 -19.99 13.24
N ILE A 65 -1.96 -21.03 12.58
CA ILE A 65 -2.19 -22.44 12.96
C ILE A 65 -1.68 -22.70 14.38
N LYS A 66 -0.47 -22.21 14.71
CA LYS A 66 0.10 -22.35 16.05
C LYS A 66 -0.78 -21.68 17.12
N GLU A 67 -1.23 -20.44 16.89
CA GLU A 67 -2.12 -19.72 17.81
C GLU A 67 -3.47 -20.42 17.97
N TYR A 68 -4.04 -20.94 16.89
CA TYR A 68 -5.25 -21.76 16.95
C TYR A 68 -5.01 -23.03 17.77
N SER A 69 -3.91 -23.74 17.54
CA SER A 69 -3.59 -24.99 18.23
C SER A 69 -3.43 -24.78 19.75
N LEU A 70 -2.88 -23.63 20.15
CA LEU A 70 -2.69 -23.25 21.55
C LEU A 70 -3.99 -22.78 22.23
N SER A 71 -4.77 -21.92 21.56
CA SER A 71 -5.91 -21.23 22.17
C SER A 71 -7.27 -21.86 21.86
N ARG A 72 -7.34 -22.70 20.83
CA ARG A 72 -8.57 -23.23 20.19
C ARG A 72 -9.57 -22.16 19.75
N LYS A 73 -9.15 -20.89 19.73
CA LYS A 73 -9.93 -19.77 19.21
C LYS A 73 -9.59 -19.57 17.73
N ALA A 74 -10.60 -19.40 16.89
CA ALA A 74 -10.41 -19.12 15.47
C ALA A 74 -9.52 -17.88 15.27
N GLN A 75 -8.64 -17.93 14.29
CA GLN A 75 -7.71 -16.84 13.96
C GLN A 75 -8.05 -16.28 12.59
N VAL A 76 -8.18 -14.97 12.48
CA VAL A 76 -8.50 -14.29 11.22
C VAL A 76 -7.47 -13.21 10.99
N TYR A 77 -6.92 -13.18 9.79
CA TYR A 77 -5.97 -12.18 9.33
C TYR A 77 -6.57 -11.44 8.13
N ILE A 78 -6.63 -10.11 8.18
CA ILE A 78 -7.25 -9.28 7.14
C ILE A 78 -6.24 -8.24 6.69
N SER A 79 -5.80 -8.30 5.44
CA SER A 79 -4.76 -7.44 4.90
C SER A 79 -5.18 -6.76 3.61
N ILE A 80 -4.85 -5.47 3.46
CA ILE A 80 -4.98 -4.75 2.20
C ILE A 80 -3.78 -5.13 1.31
N VAL A 81 -4.07 -5.78 0.19
CA VAL A 81 -3.06 -6.17 -0.81
C VAL A 81 -2.80 -5.03 -1.80
N GLN A 82 -3.81 -4.22 -2.06
CA GLN A 82 -3.73 -3.11 -3.00
C GLN A 82 -4.80 -2.07 -2.67
N MET A 83 -4.46 -0.78 -2.76
CA MET A 83 -5.43 0.30 -2.61
C MET A 83 -5.23 1.37 -3.69
N THR A 84 -6.35 1.91 -4.16
CA THR A 84 -6.44 3.08 -5.04
C THR A 84 -7.46 4.04 -4.44
N THR A 85 -7.70 5.18 -5.10
CA THR A 85 -8.74 6.13 -4.67
C THR A 85 -10.14 5.51 -4.60
N TYR A 86 -10.46 4.55 -5.48
CA TYR A 86 -11.83 4.02 -5.65
C TYR A 86 -12.00 2.57 -5.21
N LEU A 87 -10.91 1.82 -5.05
CA LEU A 87 -10.96 0.39 -4.77
C LEU A 87 -9.86 0.01 -3.80
N ALA A 88 -10.23 -0.78 -2.80
CA ALA A 88 -9.29 -1.54 -1.97
C ALA A 88 -9.47 -3.04 -2.20
N LYS A 89 -8.37 -3.78 -2.33
CA LYS A 89 -8.36 -5.24 -2.40
C LYS A 89 -7.83 -5.80 -1.11
N PHE A 90 -8.55 -6.75 -0.55
CA PHE A 90 -8.18 -7.42 0.68
C PHE A 90 -7.93 -8.89 0.43
N LYS A 91 -7.00 -9.46 1.20
CA LYS A 91 -6.90 -10.89 1.41
C LYS A 91 -7.26 -11.21 2.86
N ILE A 92 -8.12 -12.19 3.03
CA ILE A 92 -8.61 -12.70 4.30
C ILE A 92 -8.10 -14.13 4.44
N LEU A 93 -7.38 -14.40 5.53
CA LEU A 93 -6.99 -15.74 5.94
C LEU A 93 -7.76 -16.11 7.17
N ILE A 94 -8.34 -17.31 7.19
CA ILE A 94 -9.19 -17.77 8.28
C ILE A 94 -8.67 -19.14 8.69
N VAL A 95 -8.36 -19.30 9.97
CA VAL A 95 -7.86 -20.54 10.55
C VAL A 95 -8.84 -20.99 11.62
N THR A 96 -9.50 -22.12 11.38
CA THR A 96 -10.54 -22.68 12.24
C THR A 96 -10.31 -24.18 12.44
N GLY A 97 -11.10 -24.81 13.31
CA GLY A 97 -11.14 -26.27 13.37
C GLY A 97 -11.87 -26.83 12.15
N VAL A 98 -11.49 -28.03 11.71
CA VAL A 98 -12.21 -28.71 10.62
C VAL A 98 -13.69 -28.85 10.99
N PRO A 99 -14.63 -28.43 10.12
CA PRO A 99 -16.05 -28.56 10.38
C PRO A 99 -16.45 -30.02 10.67
N SER A 100 -17.45 -30.20 11.52
CA SER A 100 -18.09 -31.50 11.74
C SER A 100 -18.58 -32.09 10.41
N SER A 101 -18.49 -33.41 10.26
CA SER A 101 -18.93 -34.12 9.05
C SER A 101 -20.33 -33.69 8.60
N GLY A 102 -20.48 -33.28 7.34
CA GLY A 102 -21.75 -32.83 6.76
C GLY A 102 -22.03 -31.32 6.86
N ARG A 103 -21.19 -30.54 7.56
CA ARG A 103 -21.24 -29.07 7.47
C ARG A 103 -20.44 -28.56 6.28
N MET A 104 -20.98 -27.54 5.64
CA MET A 104 -20.30 -26.79 4.60
C MET A 104 -19.07 -26.08 5.18
N SER A 105 -18.01 -25.92 4.40
CA SER A 105 -16.79 -25.23 4.85
C SER A 105 -17.10 -23.79 5.26
N TYR A 106 -16.49 -23.34 6.35
CA TYR A 106 -16.69 -22.00 6.88
C TYR A 106 -16.32 -20.93 5.84
N GLY A 107 -15.25 -21.12 5.07
CA GLY A 107 -14.85 -20.19 4.02
C GLY A 107 -15.94 -19.95 2.96
N TYR A 108 -16.69 -20.99 2.59
CA TYR A 108 -17.78 -20.85 1.62
C TYR A 108 -18.95 -20.04 2.22
N SER A 109 -19.40 -20.36 3.44
CA SER A 109 -20.45 -19.61 4.11
C SER A 109 -20.09 -18.15 4.34
N ILE A 110 -18.82 -17.85 4.67
CA ILE A 110 -18.33 -16.48 4.81
C ILE A 110 -18.35 -15.74 3.48
N THR A 111 -17.99 -16.43 2.39
CA THR A 111 -18.05 -15.87 1.03
C THR A 111 -19.48 -15.49 0.66
N GLU A 112 -20.47 -16.34 0.95
CA GLU A 112 -21.89 -16.02 0.73
C GLU A 112 -22.38 -14.84 1.56
N THR A 113 -21.93 -14.71 2.81
CA THR A 113 -22.27 -13.56 3.66
C THR A 113 -21.63 -12.28 3.13
N LEU A 114 -20.37 -12.32 2.71
CA LEU A 114 -19.66 -11.17 2.13
C LEU A 114 -20.25 -10.72 0.80
N GLU A 115 -20.73 -11.64 -0.04
CA GLU A 115 -21.32 -11.32 -1.35
C GLU A 115 -22.63 -10.54 -1.25
N LYS A 116 -23.34 -10.64 -0.11
CA LYS A 116 -24.58 -9.88 0.16
C LYS A 116 -24.32 -8.42 0.53
N GLU A 117 -23.09 -8.06 0.86
CA GLU A 117 -22.75 -6.71 1.32
C GLU A 117 -22.56 -5.75 0.14
N ASN A 118 -23.31 -4.65 0.17
CA ASN A 118 -23.17 -3.60 -0.83
C ASN A 118 -21.74 -3.02 -0.80
N GLY A 119 -21.10 -2.96 -1.96
CA GLY A 119 -19.74 -2.46 -2.12
C GLY A 119 -18.65 -3.50 -1.90
N ILE A 120 -18.97 -4.74 -1.50
CA ILE A 120 -18.01 -5.85 -1.47
C ILE A 120 -18.21 -6.73 -2.71
N SER A 121 -17.10 -7.22 -3.26
CA SER A 121 -17.10 -8.19 -4.36
C SER A 121 -16.08 -9.29 -4.08
N ILE A 122 -16.47 -10.53 -4.32
CA ILE A 122 -15.55 -11.67 -4.22
C ILE A 122 -14.66 -11.69 -5.46
N ILE A 123 -13.34 -11.62 -5.25
CA ILE A 123 -12.34 -11.72 -6.33
C ILE A 123 -11.97 -13.19 -6.52
N SER A 124 -11.67 -13.89 -5.43
CA SER A 124 -11.43 -15.33 -5.45
C SER A 124 -11.63 -15.94 -4.07
N ALA A 125 -11.98 -17.22 -4.03
CA ALA A 125 -11.95 -18.03 -2.81
C ALA A 125 -11.24 -19.34 -3.17
N LYS A 126 -10.16 -19.65 -2.45
CA LYS A 126 -9.43 -20.91 -2.66
C LYS A 126 -10.13 -22.03 -1.89
N PRO A 127 -10.12 -23.27 -2.40
CA PRO A 127 -10.59 -24.42 -1.62
C PRO A 127 -9.87 -24.49 -0.26
N PRO A 128 -10.57 -24.87 0.82
CA PRO A 128 -9.98 -24.98 2.16
C PRO A 128 -8.80 -25.94 2.17
N LYS A 129 -7.72 -25.55 2.85
CA LYS A 129 -6.57 -26.42 3.09
C LYS A 129 -6.64 -26.99 4.49
N LYS A 130 -6.55 -28.32 4.60
CA LYS A 130 -6.59 -29.02 5.88
C LYS A 130 -5.18 -29.36 6.38
N TYR A 131 -4.93 -29.10 7.65
CA TYR A 131 -3.71 -29.39 8.37
C TYR A 131 -4.07 -30.11 9.67
N GLY A 132 -4.27 -31.43 9.59
CA GLY A 132 -4.76 -32.20 10.73
C GLY A 132 -6.20 -31.82 11.11
N ASP A 133 -6.38 -31.34 12.34
CA ASP A 133 -7.66 -30.86 12.88
C ASP A 133 -7.95 -29.37 12.56
N VAL A 134 -7.10 -28.73 11.77
CA VAL A 134 -7.21 -27.32 11.38
C VAL A 134 -7.60 -27.17 9.91
N GLU A 135 -8.47 -26.22 9.61
CA GLU A 135 -8.86 -25.78 8.27
C GLU A 135 -8.40 -24.34 8.04
N VAL A 136 -7.83 -24.08 6.86
CA VAL A 136 -7.35 -22.76 6.42
C VAL A 136 -8.10 -22.34 5.16
N ASP A 137 -8.87 -21.27 5.27
CA ASP A 137 -9.57 -20.63 4.15
C ASP A 137 -8.84 -19.36 3.71
N ILE A 138 -8.86 -19.11 2.40
CA ILE A 138 -8.23 -17.93 1.79
C ILE A 138 -9.26 -17.30 0.85
N ILE A 139 -9.67 -16.06 1.18
CA ILE A 139 -10.66 -15.30 0.43
C ILE A 139 -10.07 -13.96 0.02
N ASP A 140 -10.16 -13.63 -1.25
CA ASP A 140 -9.79 -12.33 -1.80
C ASP A 140 -11.06 -11.55 -2.14
N ILE A 141 -11.15 -10.33 -1.62
CA ILE A 141 -12.28 -9.42 -1.87
C ILE A 141 -11.83 -8.08 -2.41
N GLY A 142 -12.71 -7.40 -3.15
CA GLY A 142 -12.59 -6.01 -3.53
C GLY A 142 -13.69 -5.19 -2.87
N ALA A 143 -13.32 -4.08 -2.23
CA ALA A 143 -14.22 -3.10 -1.66
C ALA A 143 -14.23 -1.82 -2.49
N ASP A 144 -15.42 -1.42 -2.92
CA ASP A 144 -15.70 -0.15 -3.61
C ASP A 144 -15.69 0.99 -2.59
N LEU A 145 -14.63 1.80 -2.60
CA LEU A 145 -14.44 2.86 -1.60
C LEU A 145 -15.44 4.01 -1.75
N ASP A 146 -16.17 4.10 -2.87
CA ASP A 146 -17.27 5.06 -3.00
C ASP A 146 -18.48 4.64 -2.13
N MET A 147 -18.57 3.37 -1.75
CA MET A 147 -19.66 2.80 -0.93
C MET A 147 -19.32 2.74 0.57
N PHE A 148 -18.08 3.07 0.94
CA PHE A 148 -17.61 3.04 2.33
C PHE A 148 -17.04 4.41 2.73
N PRO A 149 -17.45 4.99 3.88
CA PRO A 149 -16.92 6.28 4.33
C PRO A 149 -15.40 6.28 4.54
N ASN A 150 -14.86 5.14 4.98
CA ASN A 150 -13.45 4.93 5.24
C ASN A 150 -13.11 3.43 5.20
N ILE A 151 -11.82 3.12 5.34
CA ILE A 151 -11.32 1.73 5.24
C ILE A 151 -11.67 0.91 6.49
N GLU A 152 -11.78 1.57 7.64
CA GLU A 152 -12.18 0.99 8.92
C GLU A 152 -13.59 0.39 8.84
N ASP A 153 -14.48 1.02 8.09
CA ASP A 153 -15.83 0.51 7.85
C ASP A 153 -15.82 -0.76 7.00
N VAL A 154 -14.89 -0.89 6.05
CA VAL A 154 -14.68 -2.16 5.32
C VAL A 154 -14.24 -3.26 6.29
N TYR A 155 -13.26 -2.99 7.16
CA TYR A 155 -12.81 -3.94 8.17
C TYR A 155 -13.94 -4.35 9.13
N LYS A 156 -14.77 -3.41 9.57
CA LYS A 156 -15.93 -3.71 10.43
C LYS A 156 -16.93 -4.62 9.72
N THR A 157 -17.24 -4.35 8.46
CA THR A 157 -18.14 -5.18 7.66
C THR A 157 -17.58 -6.59 7.51
N VAL A 158 -16.32 -6.74 7.11
CA VAL A 158 -15.66 -8.06 7.00
C VAL A 158 -15.69 -8.80 8.34
N LYS A 159 -15.32 -8.13 9.44
CA LYS A 159 -15.32 -8.70 10.79
C LYS A 159 -16.70 -9.18 11.20
N ARG A 160 -17.75 -8.42 10.90
CA ARG A 160 -19.14 -8.82 11.15
C ARG A 160 -19.51 -10.07 10.35
N CYS A 161 -19.28 -10.07 9.04
CA CYS A 161 -19.62 -11.21 8.17
C CYS A 161 -18.90 -12.50 8.60
N VAL A 162 -17.63 -12.40 8.99
CA VAL A 162 -16.87 -13.56 9.51
C VAL A 162 -17.46 -14.02 10.85
N LYS A 163 -17.73 -13.09 11.77
CA LYS A 163 -18.27 -13.38 13.10
C LYS A 163 -19.64 -14.06 13.04
N GLU A 164 -20.49 -13.70 12.08
CA GLU A 164 -21.79 -14.34 11.86
C GLU A 164 -21.67 -15.84 11.56
N VAL A 165 -20.56 -16.28 10.94
CA VAL A 165 -20.37 -17.67 10.53
C VAL A 165 -19.57 -18.48 11.56
N ILE A 166 -18.47 -17.93 12.07
CA ILE A 166 -17.54 -18.68 12.94
C ILE A 166 -17.59 -18.26 14.42
N GLY A 167 -18.45 -17.29 14.77
CA GLY A 167 -18.55 -16.74 16.11
C GLY A 167 -17.36 -15.85 16.48
N GLU A 168 -17.05 -15.77 17.77
CA GLU A 168 -15.92 -14.98 18.27
C GLU A 168 -14.58 -15.52 17.79
N PHE A 169 -13.80 -14.67 17.14
CA PHE A 169 -12.47 -15.00 16.65
C PHE A 169 -11.42 -14.01 17.16
N ARG A 170 -10.14 -14.37 17.06
CA ARG A 170 -9.03 -13.47 17.29
C ARG A 170 -8.65 -12.85 15.95
N ASP A 171 -8.77 -11.54 15.90
CA ASP A 171 -8.32 -10.73 14.78
C ASP A 171 -6.81 -10.49 14.94
N PHE A 172 -6.01 -11.28 14.22
CA PHE A 172 -4.60 -11.52 14.50
C PHE A 172 -3.75 -10.25 14.46
N ASP A 173 -4.12 -9.30 13.60
CA ASP A 173 -3.40 -8.06 13.34
C ASP A 173 -4.23 -6.80 13.60
N GLU A 174 -5.37 -6.91 14.31
CA GLU A 174 -6.22 -5.74 14.63
C GLU A 174 -5.43 -4.61 15.31
N GLY A 175 -4.55 -4.97 16.25
CA GLY A 175 -3.70 -4.00 16.95
C GLY A 175 -2.77 -3.27 15.98
N MET A 176 -2.17 -4.00 15.05
CA MET A 176 -1.27 -3.44 14.02
C MET A 176 -2.02 -2.50 13.09
N ARG A 177 -3.23 -2.87 12.67
CA ARG A 177 -4.07 -2.01 11.81
C ARG A 177 -4.51 -0.73 12.52
N LYS A 178 -4.92 -0.82 13.79
CA LYS A 178 -5.26 0.37 14.59
C LYS A 178 -4.06 1.29 14.76
N LEU A 179 -2.87 0.73 15.00
CA LEU A 179 -1.63 1.50 15.05
C LEU A 179 -1.32 2.18 13.73
N GLU A 180 -1.50 1.50 12.59
CA GLU A 180 -1.28 2.09 11.27
C GLU A 180 -2.25 3.24 10.97
N VAL A 181 -3.52 3.10 11.34
CA VAL A 181 -4.53 4.16 11.20
C VAL A 181 -4.19 5.36 12.07
N SER A 182 -3.89 5.13 13.36
CA SER A 182 -3.46 6.19 14.29
C SER A 182 -2.25 6.94 13.74
N LYS A 183 -1.25 6.18 13.26
CA LYS A 183 -0.01 6.76 12.73
C LYS A 183 -0.22 7.54 11.45
N LEU A 184 -1.08 7.07 10.54
CA LEU A 184 -1.44 7.83 9.35
C LEU A 184 -2.17 9.12 9.73
N THR A 185 -3.05 9.10 10.72
CA THR A 185 -3.72 10.31 11.24
C THR A 185 -2.71 11.31 11.78
N GLU A 186 -1.78 10.89 12.65
CA GLU A 186 -0.70 11.74 13.16
C GLU A 186 0.16 12.33 12.03
N VAL A 187 0.50 11.52 11.01
CA VAL A 187 1.26 11.99 9.85
C VAL A 187 0.47 13.03 9.04
N LYS A 188 -0.85 12.84 8.87
CA LYS A 188 -1.71 13.80 8.18
C LYS A 188 -1.78 15.12 8.92
N GLU A 189 -1.93 15.10 10.25
CA GLU A 189 -1.91 16.31 11.10
C GLU A 189 -0.57 17.07 10.97
N MET A 190 0.56 16.35 10.94
CA MET A 190 1.87 16.98 10.74
C MET A 190 2.06 17.57 9.33
N LEU A 191 1.25 17.15 8.36
CA LEU A 191 1.35 17.51 6.95
C LEU A 191 0.09 18.21 6.42
N GLU A 192 -0.67 18.89 7.29
CA GLU A 192 -1.90 19.62 6.93
C GLU A 192 -1.72 20.63 5.79
N ALA A 193 -0.50 21.15 5.61
CA ALA A 193 -0.15 22.06 4.51
C ALA A 193 -0.13 21.37 3.12
N TYR A 194 -0.17 20.04 3.06
CA TYR A 194 -0.12 19.26 1.82
C TYR A 194 -1.47 18.61 1.50
N PRO A 195 -1.82 18.45 0.21
CA PRO A 195 -3.02 17.72 -0.17
C PRO A 195 -3.04 16.28 0.38
N GLU A 196 -4.13 15.89 1.05
CA GLU A 196 -4.25 14.58 1.71
C GLU A 196 -3.97 13.41 0.77
N ASN A 197 -4.43 13.50 -0.48
CA ASN A 197 -4.21 12.46 -1.49
C ASN A 197 -2.71 12.24 -1.79
N PHE A 198 -1.90 13.30 -1.79
CA PHE A 198 -0.44 13.17 -1.94
C PHE A 198 0.19 12.55 -0.71
N VAL A 199 -0.21 12.97 0.49
CA VAL A 199 0.29 12.39 1.76
C VAL A 199 0.01 10.89 1.79
N ARG A 200 -1.22 10.47 1.46
CA ARG A 200 -1.59 9.05 1.39
C ARG A 200 -0.79 8.30 0.33
N GLU A 201 -0.63 8.85 -0.87
CA GLU A 201 0.16 8.22 -1.94
C GLU A 201 1.59 7.92 -1.47
N PHE A 202 2.26 8.90 -0.85
CA PHE A 202 3.61 8.72 -0.36
C PHE A 202 3.66 7.75 0.84
N TYR A 203 2.72 7.87 1.78
CA TYR A 203 2.63 6.99 2.95
C TYR A 203 2.54 5.53 2.54
N TYR A 204 1.57 5.15 1.72
CA TYR A 204 1.37 3.75 1.28
C TYR A 204 2.45 3.23 0.31
N ARG A 205 3.45 4.05 -0.02
CA ARG A 205 4.63 3.66 -0.81
C ARG A 205 5.88 3.43 0.02
N LEU A 206 5.84 3.77 1.31
CA LEU A 206 6.86 3.36 2.26
C LEU A 206 6.76 1.87 2.56
N ASP A 207 7.87 1.24 2.94
CA ASP A 207 7.89 -0.17 3.36
C ASP A 207 6.94 -0.43 4.55
N ASP A 208 6.15 -1.50 4.48
CA ASP A 208 5.09 -1.79 5.45
C ASP A 208 5.65 -2.02 6.87
N PHE A 209 6.74 -2.77 7.00
CA PHE A 209 7.39 -3.00 8.30
C PHE A 209 8.00 -1.72 8.84
N TYR A 210 8.58 -0.91 7.97
CA TYR A 210 9.08 0.40 8.35
C TYR A 210 7.97 1.33 8.86
N ARG A 211 6.81 1.41 8.19
CA ARG A 211 5.67 2.25 8.67
C ARG A 211 5.25 1.87 10.07
N ILE A 212 5.22 0.57 10.38
CA ILE A 212 4.86 0.06 11.69
C ILE A 212 5.90 0.44 12.75
N GLY A 213 7.19 0.25 12.46
CA GLY A 213 8.27 0.44 13.43
C GLY A 213 8.71 1.90 13.63
N ALA A 214 8.55 2.75 12.62
CA ALA A 214 9.06 4.11 12.63
C ALA A 214 8.18 5.10 13.39
N GLU A 215 8.80 6.17 13.90
CA GLU A 215 8.09 7.31 14.46
C GLU A 215 7.28 8.05 13.38
N ALA A 216 6.06 8.50 13.71
CA ALA A 216 5.21 9.28 12.81
C ALA A 216 5.95 10.51 12.25
N ARG A 217 6.78 11.16 13.07
CA ARG A 217 7.60 12.32 12.66
C ARG A 217 8.64 12.01 11.59
N GLU A 218 9.25 10.82 11.64
CA GLU A 218 10.22 10.42 10.63
C GLU A 218 9.52 10.14 9.30
N ILE A 219 8.38 9.46 9.37
CA ILE A 219 7.51 9.21 8.21
C ILE A 219 7.07 10.55 7.59
N ALA A 220 6.57 11.48 8.41
CA ALA A 220 6.14 12.80 7.95
C ALA A 220 7.27 13.57 7.27
N GLU A 221 8.48 13.56 7.83
CA GLU A 221 9.65 14.23 7.21
C GLU A 221 10.04 13.56 5.89
N GLN A 222 9.99 12.22 5.78
CA GLN A 222 10.22 11.53 4.51
C GLN A 222 9.22 11.91 3.44
N ILE A 223 7.92 11.90 3.77
CA ILE A 223 6.84 12.28 2.85
C ILE A 223 7.01 13.73 2.41
N LYS A 224 7.24 14.63 3.37
CA LYS A 224 7.47 16.06 3.12
C LYS A 224 8.62 16.29 2.14
N LEU A 225 9.79 15.70 2.39
CA LEU A 225 10.95 15.86 1.52
C LEU A 225 10.69 15.23 0.14
N GLY A 226 9.95 14.13 0.09
CA GLY A 226 9.49 13.49 -1.14
C GLY A 226 8.63 14.42 -2.00
N ILE A 227 7.61 15.04 -1.40
CA ILE A 227 6.73 16.01 -2.07
C ILE A 227 7.53 17.24 -2.52
N GLN A 228 8.35 17.82 -1.63
CA GLN A 228 9.20 18.97 -1.95
C GLN A 228 10.18 18.67 -3.09
N GLY A 229 10.76 17.48 -3.12
CA GLY A 229 11.65 17.02 -4.18
C GLY A 229 10.93 16.95 -5.52
N LEU A 230 9.71 16.40 -5.51
CA LEU A 230 8.87 16.29 -6.70
C LEU A 230 8.46 17.67 -7.22
N GLU A 231 7.94 18.54 -6.35
CA GLU A 231 7.58 19.92 -6.70
C GLU A 231 8.77 20.68 -7.26
N THR A 232 9.95 20.56 -6.64
CA THR A 232 11.17 21.21 -7.10
C THR A 232 11.58 20.72 -8.49
N TYR A 233 11.48 19.40 -8.73
CA TYR A 233 11.81 18.80 -10.02
C TYR A 233 10.86 19.32 -11.13
N GLU A 234 9.56 19.32 -10.86
CA GLU A 234 8.53 19.73 -11.82
C GLU A 234 8.56 21.25 -12.10
N THR A 235 8.68 22.09 -11.06
CA THR A 235 8.65 23.56 -11.18
C THR A 235 9.94 24.14 -11.75
N LYS A 236 11.10 23.70 -11.26
CA LYS A 236 12.40 24.23 -11.70
C LYS A 236 12.95 23.53 -12.95
N ARG A 237 12.22 22.52 -13.47
CA ARG A 237 12.63 21.68 -14.60
C ARG A 237 14.07 21.18 -14.48
N LYS A 238 14.47 20.85 -13.25
CA LYS A 238 15.82 20.31 -13.00
C LYS A 238 15.90 18.91 -13.57
N ARG A 239 17.09 18.56 -14.03
CA ARG A 239 17.37 17.21 -14.53
C ARG A 239 17.25 16.13 -13.44
N TYR A 240 17.63 16.50 -12.23
CA TYR A 240 17.45 15.71 -11.03
C TYR A 240 17.38 16.64 -9.82
N VAL A 241 16.84 16.13 -8.72
CA VAL A 241 16.82 16.79 -7.42
C VAL A 241 17.35 15.81 -6.39
N ILE A 242 18.26 16.30 -5.54
CA ILE A 242 18.76 15.57 -4.37
C ILE A 242 18.44 16.45 -3.16
N ILE A 243 17.73 15.89 -2.18
CA ILE A 243 17.49 16.53 -0.89
C ILE A 243 18.01 15.60 0.20
N LYS A 244 18.83 16.14 1.11
CA LYS A 244 19.39 15.41 2.24
C LYS A 244 18.99 16.05 3.56
N ARG A 245 18.60 15.23 4.54
CA ARG A 245 18.20 15.68 5.87
C ARG A 245 18.64 14.67 6.92
N LYS A 246 19.33 15.13 7.96
CA LYS A 246 19.56 14.31 9.15
C LYS A 246 18.30 14.32 10.00
N PHE A 247 17.84 13.15 10.39
CA PHE A 247 16.70 12.99 11.28
C PHE A 247 17.17 12.63 12.69
N PHE A 248 16.48 13.22 13.68
CA PHE A 248 16.77 13.03 15.09
C PHE A 248 15.47 12.65 15.81
N LEU A 249 15.53 11.58 16.60
CA LEU A 249 14.45 11.19 17.50
C LEU A 249 14.39 12.16 18.68
N LYS A 250 13.19 12.56 19.08
CA LYS A 250 13.00 13.28 20.35
C LYS A 250 12.77 12.29 21.47
N SER A 251 13.59 12.36 22.51
CA SER A 251 13.40 11.63 23.76
C SER A 251 13.52 12.63 24.92
N GLY A 252 12.36 13.03 25.47
CA GLY A 252 12.28 14.17 26.40
C GLY A 252 12.84 15.45 25.77
N ASN A 253 13.83 16.06 26.44
CA ASN A 253 14.52 17.26 25.95
C ASN A 253 15.76 16.95 25.08
N ARG A 254 16.03 15.68 24.74
CA ARG A 254 17.22 15.29 23.96
C ARG A 254 16.83 14.92 22.53
N ASN A 255 17.65 15.36 21.58
CA ASN A 255 17.60 14.93 20.18
C ASN A 255 18.65 13.83 19.97
N ILE A 256 18.21 12.62 19.67
CA ILE A 256 19.08 11.46 19.45
C ILE A 256 19.24 11.30 17.93
N PRO A 257 20.46 11.40 17.38
CA PRO A 257 20.70 11.16 15.95
C PRO A 257 20.22 9.76 15.57
N ASN A 258 19.45 9.64 14.49
CA ASN A 258 18.85 8.37 14.10
C ASN A 258 19.22 7.96 12.67
N SER A 259 18.96 8.82 11.68
CA SER A 259 19.11 8.45 10.27
C SER A 259 19.41 9.65 9.39
N THR A 260 19.83 9.38 8.15
CA THR A 260 19.84 10.35 7.06
C THR A 260 18.71 10.00 6.11
N ILE A 261 17.79 10.94 5.87
CA ILE A 261 16.80 10.86 4.81
C ILE A 261 17.40 11.49 3.55
N LEU A 262 17.43 10.74 2.46
CA LEU A 262 17.91 11.16 1.16
C LEU A 262 16.78 10.97 0.13
N VAL A 263 16.33 12.06 -0.48
CA VAL A 263 15.32 12.06 -1.54
C VAL A 263 15.98 12.35 -2.87
N LEU A 264 15.76 11.48 -3.84
CA LEU A 264 16.26 11.57 -5.19
C LEU A 264 15.07 11.63 -6.14
N VAL A 265 14.98 12.67 -6.94
CA VAL A 265 13.95 12.80 -7.98
C VAL A 265 14.63 12.96 -9.33
N TYR A 266 14.27 12.11 -10.29
CA TYR A 266 14.87 12.10 -11.62
C TYR A 266 13.91 11.49 -12.66
N SER A 267 14.24 11.66 -13.94
CA SER A 267 13.43 11.04 -15.00
C SER A 267 13.47 9.52 -14.93
N SER A 268 12.31 8.87 -15.02
CA SER A 268 12.20 7.40 -14.99
C SER A 268 13.02 6.70 -16.09
N LYS A 269 13.40 7.42 -17.15
CA LYS A 269 14.26 6.90 -18.23
C LYS A 269 15.72 6.67 -17.81
N MET A 270 16.20 7.35 -16.76
CA MET A 270 17.62 7.32 -16.37
C MET A 270 18.04 6.02 -15.66
N LYS A 271 17.11 5.28 -15.06
CA LYS A 271 17.36 3.99 -14.38
C LYS A 271 18.56 4.00 -13.39
N LEU A 272 18.64 4.99 -12.50
CA LEU A 272 19.81 5.24 -11.65
C LEU A 272 19.86 4.45 -10.33
N LEU A 273 18.74 3.84 -9.92
CA LEU A 273 18.57 3.29 -8.58
C LEU A 273 19.63 2.25 -8.18
N SER A 274 19.96 1.32 -9.07
CA SER A 274 20.94 0.26 -8.78
C SER A 274 22.31 0.83 -8.43
N ARG A 275 22.77 1.85 -9.17
CA ARG A 275 24.06 2.48 -8.95
C ARG A 275 24.09 3.27 -7.65
N VAL A 276 22.99 3.92 -7.30
CA VAL A 276 22.85 4.61 -6.00
C VAL A 276 22.93 3.60 -4.85
N LEU A 277 22.23 2.46 -4.95
CA LEU A 277 22.28 1.43 -3.91
C LEU A 277 23.69 0.82 -3.77
N GLU A 278 24.41 0.65 -4.88
CA GLU A 278 25.81 0.19 -4.86
C GLU A 278 26.73 1.16 -4.10
N LEU A 279 26.55 2.47 -4.27
CA LEU A 279 27.30 3.50 -3.54
C LEU A 279 27.00 3.49 -2.03
N LEU A 280 25.83 2.97 -1.65
CA LEU A 280 25.37 2.91 -0.26
C LEU A 280 25.40 1.49 0.32
N ARG A 281 26.06 0.53 -0.35
CA ARG A 281 26.05 -0.89 0.00
C ARG A 281 26.57 -1.20 1.41
N ASP A 282 27.42 -0.34 1.96
CA ASP A 282 28.04 -0.51 3.27
C ASP A 282 27.16 0.05 4.41
N TYR A 283 25.94 0.50 4.09
CA TYR A 283 24.98 1.10 5.01
C TYR A 283 23.65 0.36 5.01
N GLU A 284 22.92 0.50 6.12
CA GLU A 284 21.54 0.03 6.20
C GLU A 284 20.64 1.00 5.45
N VAL A 285 19.95 0.50 4.42
CA VAL A 285 19.10 1.30 3.53
C VAL A 285 17.67 0.76 3.56
N THR A 286 16.72 1.62 3.92
CA THR A 286 15.29 1.43 3.64
C THR A 286 14.93 2.26 2.41
N LEU A 287 14.36 1.61 1.39
CA LEU A 287 14.02 2.22 0.11
C LEU A 287 12.51 2.31 -0.05
N SER A 288 12.05 3.49 -0.45
CA SER A 288 10.68 3.72 -0.91
C SER A 288 10.73 4.37 -2.30
N LYS A 289 9.97 3.83 -3.25
CA LYS A 289 9.98 4.30 -4.65
C LYS A 289 8.57 4.64 -5.10
N ILE A 290 8.42 5.84 -5.66
CA ILE A 290 7.17 6.35 -6.21
C ILE A 290 7.41 6.67 -7.68
N GLU A 291 6.73 5.93 -8.55
CA GLU A 291 6.80 6.13 -10.00
C GLU A 291 5.54 6.85 -10.49
N ARG A 292 5.75 8.03 -11.08
CA ARG A 292 4.78 8.74 -11.91
C ARG A 292 5.27 8.68 -13.36
N ARG A 293 4.37 8.87 -14.34
CA ARG A 293 4.60 8.57 -15.78
C ARG A 293 6.06 8.67 -16.25
N ASP A 294 6.68 9.85 -16.09
CA ASP A 294 8.06 10.11 -16.52
C ASP A 294 9.01 10.50 -15.37
N VAL A 295 8.56 10.42 -14.12
CA VAL A 295 9.29 10.86 -12.93
C VAL A 295 9.38 9.74 -11.89
N THR A 296 10.59 9.52 -11.40
CA THR A 296 10.87 8.61 -10.30
C THR A 296 11.28 9.42 -9.08
N VAL A 297 10.54 9.24 -7.98
CA VAL A 297 10.92 9.73 -6.64
C VAL A 297 11.40 8.53 -5.84
N VAL A 298 12.62 8.61 -5.33
CA VAL A 298 13.26 7.61 -4.47
C VAL A 298 13.53 8.27 -3.13
N ILE A 299 13.02 7.67 -2.07
CA ILE A 299 13.27 8.08 -0.69
C ILE A 299 14.10 6.98 -0.05
N LEU A 300 15.27 7.35 0.45
CA LEU A 300 16.20 6.45 1.13
C LEU A 300 16.33 6.92 2.57
N ARG A 301 15.97 6.06 3.51
CA ARG A 301 16.41 6.18 4.90
C ARG A 301 17.70 5.40 5.03
N VAL A 302 18.80 6.08 5.34
CA VAL A 302 20.13 5.50 5.40
C VAL A 302 20.71 5.69 6.79
N GLN A 303 21.24 4.61 7.38
CA GLN A 303 21.86 4.66 8.69
C GLN A 303 23.10 3.77 8.79
N GLN A 304 23.92 4.09 9.79
CA GLN A 304 25.04 3.26 10.23
C GLN A 304 24.97 3.17 11.75
N ASN A 305 24.77 1.97 12.29
CA ASN A 305 24.68 1.74 13.74
C ASN A 305 23.66 2.68 14.42
N ASN A 306 22.44 2.81 13.84
CA ASN A 306 21.38 3.71 14.29
C ASN A 306 21.77 5.20 14.35
N LYS A 307 22.71 5.63 13.52
CA LYS A 307 23.12 7.03 13.38
C LYS A 307 23.04 7.48 11.91
N PRO A 308 22.91 8.80 11.67
CA PRO A 308 23.02 9.36 10.33
C PRO A 308 24.38 9.04 9.70
N ILE A 309 24.39 8.73 8.40
CA ILE A 309 25.63 8.44 7.68
C ILE A 309 26.54 9.68 7.58
N PRO A 310 27.88 9.48 7.41
CA PRO A 310 28.82 10.57 7.20
C PRO A 310 28.54 11.38 5.92
N SER A 311 28.87 12.67 5.92
CA SER A 311 28.67 13.55 4.75
C SER A 311 29.37 13.05 3.49
N GLN A 312 30.56 12.45 3.63
CA GLN A 312 31.35 11.88 2.53
C GLN A 312 30.58 10.80 1.75
N ALA A 313 29.74 10.01 2.43
CA ALA A 313 28.91 8.99 1.77
C ALA A 313 27.82 9.62 0.91
N ILE A 314 27.27 10.75 1.36
CA ILE A 314 26.25 11.50 0.63
C ILE A 314 26.88 12.21 -0.57
N GLU A 315 28.07 12.80 -0.39
CA GLU A 315 28.84 13.46 -1.45
C GLU A 315 29.16 12.50 -2.61
N LYS A 316 29.45 11.22 -2.33
CA LYS A 316 29.61 10.19 -3.38
C LYS A 316 28.36 10.05 -4.26
N VAL A 317 27.17 10.11 -3.65
CA VAL A 317 25.90 10.05 -4.40
C VAL A 317 25.70 11.34 -5.20
N GLU A 318 25.96 12.50 -4.61
CA GLU A 318 25.84 13.79 -5.29
C GLU A 318 26.76 13.88 -6.52
N ASN A 319 28.05 13.54 -6.34
CA ASN A 319 29.04 13.49 -7.42
C ASN A 319 28.62 12.54 -8.55
N PHE A 320 28.04 11.38 -8.21
CA PHE A 320 27.53 10.47 -9.24
C PHE A 320 26.48 11.13 -10.14
N PHE A 321 25.55 11.90 -9.58
CA PHE A 321 24.51 12.57 -10.37
C PHE A 321 25.08 13.69 -11.26
N GLU A 322 26.14 14.37 -10.81
CA GLU A 322 26.83 15.39 -11.61
C GLU A 322 27.55 14.80 -12.83
N THR A 323 28.00 13.55 -12.76
CA THR A 323 28.68 12.87 -13.88
C THR A 323 27.75 12.37 -14.99
N ILE A 324 26.43 12.41 -14.79
CA ILE A 324 25.50 11.85 -15.78
C ILE A 324 25.45 12.80 -16.99
N PRO A 325 25.58 12.35 -18.25
CA PRO A 325 25.52 13.21 -19.44
C PRO A 325 24.08 13.57 -19.85
N PRO A 326 23.76 14.79 -20.30
CA PRO A 326 22.39 15.22 -20.60
C PRO A 326 21.66 14.24 -21.52
N LEU A 327 20.38 13.96 -21.20
CA LEU A 327 19.52 13.12 -22.04
C LEU A 327 19.32 13.82 -23.39
N LYS A 328 19.70 13.14 -24.49
CA LYS A 328 19.45 13.60 -25.85
C LYS A 328 17.96 13.59 -26.20
#